data_AF-A0A6L9ZKP5-F1
#
_entry.id   AF-A0A6L9ZKP5-F1
#
_cell.length_a   1.000
_cell.length_b   1.000
_cell.length_c   1.000
_cell.angle_alpha   90.00
_cell.angle_beta   90.00
_cell.angle_gamma   90.00
#
_symmetry.space_group_name_H-M   'P 1'
#
loop_
_entity.id
_entity.type
_entity.pdbx_description
1 polymer ?
#
loop_
_entity_poly.entity_id
_entity_poly.type
_entity_poly.pdbx_seq_one_letter_code
_entity_poly.pdbx_strand_id
1 'polypeptide(L)'
;AEVSRKTDLPEARIRMWRQLPFLTEVKPAKSPPGSSVVIEGGNFGSVPSPDAVVLFQGQPAQIITWSESRLSVIMPQVRGVGVLFAVIDGQTTNTLPWEATTIDLLVRDIILNPPLPVAGDLITLEADLMNQGSSPTGSFQVEWTINNLSDLSPHGTLQPNQRSQDSSIRHQLRFKAGFHIIRFTADPQQQLPDINPSNSTFTKKIWVKSRQELTIADFRPIKTLDPLLNPTLGPADVLSLVFRGLCRFNSLRGLLVPDLAVKWKLETVDKITKILYFQLHDNLRFHDGTPLTVADVEFTYQVLRNIDSPWRKLVLTSIKDIKVVDQKTIAFTLQSAPQRLPSPSHRLREIDSIEPRDSHPLAIDPRPVAKPPIHPQLLTVGIVPRHCYGTEHFGIKPIGTGPFQVETFGSSGIQLSAFPDYWQGTPRFDQIVIPVICDHNQLLDMVLSHKVSAAVIPYSKDLAKTLRENQELTVVPLTQSQPQLLQVQSTRIQERMPNPFNTNWNAHLWYSTSESGEVQSFGLEGVGSSS
;
A
#
# COMPACT_ATOMS: atom_id res chain seq x y z
N ALA A 1 -2.67 45.83 49.84
CA ALA A 1 -3.83 45.20 49.16
C ALA A 1 -5.10 46.06 49.16
N GLU A 2 -5.85 46.18 50.26
CA GLU A 2 -7.21 46.77 50.22
C GLU A 2 -7.28 48.22 49.72
N VAL A 3 -6.32 49.06 50.12
CA VAL A 3 -6.23 50.45 49.62
C VAL A 3 -5.95 50.49 48.12
N SER A 4 -5.06 49.63 47.62
CA SER A 4 -4.76 49.51 46.18
C SER A 4 -6.01 49.15 45.40
N ARG A 5 -6.76 48.13 45.85
CA ARG A 5 -8.02 47.69 45.24
C ARG A 5 -9.07 48.80 45.17
N LYS A 6 -9.18 49.64 46.20
CA LYS A 6 -10.18 50.72 46.28
C LYS A 6 -9.80 52.01 45.54
N THR A 7 -8.51 52.22 45.27
CA THR A 7 -8.00 53.47 44.71
C THR A 7 -7.40 53.32 43.32
N ASP A 8 -7.25 52.08 42.83
CA ASP A 8 -6.54 51.72 41.60
C ASP A 8 -5.06 52.16 41.56
N LEU A 9 -4.52 52.58 42.71
CA LEU A 9 -3.09 52.86 42.86
C LEU A 9 -2.32 51.53 42.99
N PRO A 10 -1.20 51.33 42.26
CA PRO A 10 -0.39 50.12 42.39
C PRO A 10 0.05 49.90 43.84
N GLU A 11 -0.08 48.66 44.33
CA GLU A 11 0.27 48.34 45.73
C GLU A 11 1.73 48.68 46.05
N ALA A 12 2.64 48.47 45.09
CA ALA A 12 4.05 48.85 45.22
C ALA A 12 4.23 50.34 45.52
N ARG A 13 3.43 51.21 44.89
CA ARG A 13 3.48 52.67 45.10
C ARG A 13 3.00 53.05 46.50
N ILE A 14 1.93 52.41 46.99
CA ILE A 14 1.43 52.63 48.35
C ILE A 14 2.46 52.16 49.38
N ARG A 15 3.09 51.00 49.15
CA ARG A 15 4.13 50.44 50.02
C ARG A 15 5.37 51.33 50.06
N MET A 16 5.79 51.85 48.92
CA MET A 16 6.88 52.83 48.82
C MET A 16 6.63 54.05 49.71
N TRP A 17 5.43 54.64 49.66
CA TRP A 17 5.06 55.77 50.53
C TRP A 17 5.04 55.43 52.02
N ARG A 18 4.71 54.18 52.35
CA ARG A 18 4.72 53.68 53.73
C ARG A 18 6.07 53.16 54.19
N GLN A 19 7.12 53.27 53.37
CA GLN A 19 8.44 52.71 53.64
C GLN A 19 8.41 51.20 53.94
N LEU A 20 7.46 50.47 53.34
CA LEU A 20 7.35 49.02 53.41
C LEU A 20 8.08 48.38 52.22
N PRO A 21 8.62 47.16 52.35
CA PRO A 21 9.22 46.45 51.23
C PRO A 21 8.20 46.19 50.12
N PHE A 22 8.62 46.37 48.88
CA PHE A 22 7.77 46.23 47.69
C PHE A 22 8.55 45.67 46.50
N LEU A 23 7.83 44.99 45.61
CA LEU A 23 8.36 44.47 44.35
C LEU A 23 7.74 45.24 43.18
N THR A 24 8.54 45.58 42.19
CA THR A 24 8.10 46.26 40.96
C THR A 24 8.13 45.35 39.75
N GLU A 25 9.15 44.49 39.64
CA GLU A 25 9.35 43.68 38.43
C GLU A 25 10.14 42.39 38.72
N VAL A 26 9.95 41.38 37.89
CA VAL A 26 10.78 40.17 37.83
C VAL A 26 11.24 39.93 36.39
N LYS A 27 12.54 39.70 36.21
CA LYS A 27 13.19 39.48 34.91
C LYS A 27 14.05 38.22 34.92
N PRO A 28 13.79 37.24 34.03
CA PRO A 28 12.62 37.13 33.16
C PRO A 28 11.33 36.85 33.96
N ALA A 29 10.18 37.26 33.42
CA ALA A 29 8.87 36.94 34.01
C ALA A 29 8.44 35.48 33.81
N LYS A 30 9.14 34.73 32.95
CA LYS A 30 8.95 33.30 32.72
C LYS A 30 10.31 32.61 32.54
N SER A 31 10.58 31.57 33.31
CA SER A 31 11.86 30.85 33.24
C SER A 31 11.73 29.39 33.72
N PRO A 32 12.66 28.49 33.36
CA PRO A 32 12.65 27.12 33.88
C PRO A 32 13.15 27.10 35.33
N PRO A 33 12.72 26.14 36.17
CA PRO A 33 13.27 25.91 37.51
C PRO A 33 14.80 25.87 37.53
N GLY A 34 15.43 26.42 38.58
CA GLY A 34 16.90 26.51 38.68
C GLY A 34 17.54 27.64 37.87
N SER A 35 16.79 28.39 37.08
CA SER A 35 17.29 29.61 36.44
C SER A 35 17.51 30.75 37.44
N SER A 36 18.42 31.65 37.11
CA SER A 36 18.60 32.92 37.82
C SER A 36 17.56 33.94 37.36
N VAL A 37 16.88 34.57 38.31
CA VAL A 37 15.92 35.64 38.05
C VAL A 37 16.26 36.86 38.90
N VAL A 38 16.08 38.03 38.32
CA VAL A 38 16.30 39.32 38.96
C VAL A 38 14.94 39.89 39.36
N ILE A 39 14.79 40.25 40.63
CA ILE A 39 13.60 40.87 41.18
C ILE A 39 13.96 42.30 41.57
N GLU A 40 13.23 43.27 41.03
CA GLU A 40 13.39 44.69 41.32
C GLU A 40 12.29 45.16 42.29
N GLY A 41 12.63 46.15 43.10
CA GLY A 41 11.71 46.72 44.08
C GLY A 41 12.39 47.78 44.93
N GLY A 42 12.08 47.83 46.22
CA GLY A 42 12.67 48.79 47.12
C GLY A 42 12.35 48.52 48.59
N ASN A 43 13.06 49.23 49.46
CA ASN A 43 13.03 49.08 50.92
C ASN A 43 13.40 47.66 51.37
N PHE A 44 14.38 47.03 50.70
CA PHE A 44 14.91 45.72 51.11
C PHE A 44 15.97 45.84 52.21
N GLY A 45 16.51 47.04 52.44
CA GLY A 45 17.67 47.23 53.31
C GLY A 45 18.98 46.81 52.63
N SER A 46 20.11 47.26 53.18
CA SER A 46 21.44 47.05 52.58
C SER A 46 21.99 45.65 52.80
N VAL A 47 21.45 44.90 53.76
CA VAL A 47 21.82 43.52 54.11
C VAL A 47 20.53 42.72 54.38
N PRO A 48 20.44 41.44 53.96
CA PRO A 48 19.28 40.61 54.24
C PRO A 48 19.05 40.39 55.74
N SER A 49 17.80 40.47 56.19
CA SER A 49 17.39 40.10 57.54
C SER A 49 17.48 38.56 57.73
N PRO A 50 17.63 38.05 58.98
CA PRO A 50 17.75 36.61 59.22
C PRO A 50 16.55 35.78 58.75
N ASP A 51 15.37 36.40 58.66
CA ASP A 51 14.10 35.83 58.20
C ASP A 51 13.79 36.14 56.73
N ALA A 52 14.69 36.81 56.02
CA ALA A 52 14.48 37.20 54.63
C ALA A 52 14.32 35.97 53.73
N VAL A 53 13.19 35.88 53.03
CA VAL A 53 12.91 34.79 52.09
C VAL A 53 12.17 35.31 50.87
N VAL A 54 12.54 34.80 49.69
CA VAL A 54 11.78 34.99 48.45
C VAL A 54 11.04 33.70 48.16
N LEU A 55 9.73 33.78 47.94
CA LEU A 55 8.84 32.64 47.77
C LEU A 55 8.23 32.66 46.38
N PHE A 56 8.38 31.57 45.63
CA PHE A 56 7.67 31.32 44.37
C PHE A 56 6.60 30.26 44.64
N GLN A 57 5.32 30.60 44.48
CA GLN A 57 4.21 29.69 44.82
C GLN A 57 4.35 29.05 46.23
N GLY A 58 4.92 29.80 47.18
CA GLY A 58 5.16 29.32 48.55
C GLY A 58 6.44 28.47 48.74
N GLN A 59 7.21 28.21 47.69
CA GLN A 59 8.51 27.53 47.78
C GLN A 59 9.66 28.54 47.87
N PRO A 60 10.62 28.37 48.80
CA PRO A 60 11.72 29.31 48.99
C PRO A 60 12.74 29.22 47.85
N ALA A 61 13.09 30.37 47.28
CA ALA A 61 14.18 30.53 46.33
C ALA A 61 15.52 30.73 47.05
N GLN A 62 16.62 30.34 46.41
CA GLN A 62 17.95 30.62 46.92
C GLN A 62 18.36 32.05 46.53
N ILE A 63 18.60 32.90 47.52
CA ILE A 63 19.08 34.27 47.28
C ILE A 63 20.59 34.24 46.96
N ILE A 64 20.97 34.87 45.85
CA ILE A 64 22.35 34.95 45.36
C ILE A 64 22.97 36.32 45.64
N THR A 65 22.25 37.40 45.29
CA THR A 65 22.70 38.77 45.54
C THR A 65 21.59 39.60 46.16
N TRP A 66 21.97 40.52 47.05
CA TRP A 66 21.08 41.42 47.74
C TRP A 66 21.52 42.88 47.57
N SER A 67 20.54 43.79 47.51
CA SER A 67 20.73 45.24 47.59
C SER A 67 19.42 45.87 48.06
N GLU A 68 19.41 47.18 48.32
CA GLU A 68 18.24 47.89 48.81
C GLU A 68 17.01 47.87 47.87
N SER A 69 17.23 47.58 46.58
CA SER A 69 16.19 47.65 45.53
C SER A 69 16.24 46.52 44.51
N ARG A 70 17.15 45.54 44.65
CA ARG A 70 17.31 44.44 43.70
C ARG A 70 17.77 43.16 44.40
N LEU A 71 17.14 42.05 44.03
CA LEU A 71 17.48 40.69 44.44
C LEU A 71 17.80 39.85 43.20
N SER A 72 18.82 39.00 43.27
CA SER A 72 18.98 37.91 42.29
C SER A 72 18.80 36.59 43.02
N VAL A 73 17.96 35.71 42.49
CA VAL A 73 17.64 34.43 43.14
C VAL A 73 17.70 33.28 42.13
N ILE A 74 18.03 32.08 42.61
CA ILE A 74 17.85 30.84 41.86
C ILE A 74 16.47 30.30 42.19
N MET A 75 15.70 30.03 41.15
CA MET A 75 14.33 29.61 41.32
C MET A 75 14.20 28.19 41.89
N PRO A 76 13.21 27.97 42.78
CA PRO A 76 12.90 26.64 43.29
C PRO A 76 12.22 25.76 42.23
N GLN A 77 12.04 24.49 42.58
CA GLN A 77 11.34 23.51 41.74
C GLN A 77 9.81 23.71 41.82
N VAL A 78 9.30 24.68 41.06
CA VAL A 78 7.88 25.03 40.94
C VAL A 78 7.38 24.88 39.50
N ARG A 79 6.05 24.80 39.28
CA ARG A 79 5.45 24.52 37.96
C ARG A 79 4.31 25.49 37.62
N GLY A 80 4.16 25.81 36.34
CA GLY A 80 3.04 26.59 35.81
C GLY A 80 3.02 28.06 36.24
N VAL A 81 1.87 28.71 36.06
CA VAL A 81 1.64 30.13 36.40
C VAL A 81 1.42 30.26 37.91
N GLY A 82 2.02 31.27 38.52
CA GLY A 82 1.85 31.56 39.93
C GLY A 82 2.21 32.99 40.31
N VAL A 83 2.41 33.17 41.60
CA VAL A 83 2.85 34.43 42.19
C VAL A 83 4.17 34.24 42.90
N LEU A 84 4.97 35.30 42.92
CA LEU A 84 6.12 35.42 43.79
C LEU A 84 5.94 36.60 44.75
N PHE A 85 6.51 36.48 45.95
CA PHE A 85 6.59 37.56 46.94
C PHE A 85 7.80 37.33 47.84
N ALA A 86 8.20 38.33 48.61
CA ALA A 86 9.25 38.21 49.62
C ALA A 86 8.72 38.51 51.02
N VAL A 87 9.39 37.99 52.03
CA VAL A 87 9.29 38.41 53.43
C VAL A 87 10.62 39.04 53.79
N ILE A 88 10.59 40.28 54.30
CA ILE A 88 11.78 41.06 54.66
C ILE A 88 11.46 41.79 55.96
N ASP A 89 12.29 41.62 57.00
CA ASP A 89 12.05 42.15 58.35
C ASP A 89 10.63 41.86 58.88
N GLY A 90 10.15 40.63 58.71
CA GLY A 90 8.80 40.19 59.09
C GLY A 90 7.66 40.80 58.25
N GLN A 91 7.96 41.60 57.23
CA GLN A 91 6.96 42.23 56.34
C GLN A 91 6.88 41.50 55.00
N THR A 92 5.67 41.08 54.62
CA THR A 92 5.41 40.53 53.27
C THR A 92 5.36 41.65 52.25
N THR A 93 5.96 41.47 51.07
CA THR A 93 5.84 42.39 49.92
C THR A 93 4.47 42.27 49.25
N ASN A 94 4.21 43.10 48.23
CA ASN A 94 3.20 42.76 47.23
C ASN A 94 3.63 41.53 46.42
N THR A 95 2.69 40.93 45.70
CA THR A 95 2.95 39.82 44.79
C THR A 95 3.28 40.33 43.38
N LEU A 96 4.06 39.55 42.64
CA LEU A 96 4.20 39.68 41.18
C LEU A 96 3.76 38.38 40.51
N PRO A 97 3.08 38.45 39.35
CA PRO A 97 2.79 37.26 38.55
C PRO A 97 4.08 36.71 37.93
N TRP A 98 4.16 35.40 37.78
CA TRP A 98 5.31 34.73 37.19
C TRP A 98 4.95 33.32 36.67
N GLU A 99 5.72 32.75 35.74
CA GLU A 99 5.48 31.42 35.18
C GLU A 99 6.74 30.53 35.12
N ALA A 100 6.64 29.30 35.65
CA ALA A 100 7.65 28.27 35.46
C ALA A 100 7.49 27.65 34.07
N THR A 101 8.47 27.84 33.20
CA THR A 101 8.44 27.18 31.89
C THR A 101 8.84 25.72 32.04
N THR A 102 8.12 24.81 31.36
CA THR A 102 8.30 23.37 31.51
C THR A 102 8.56 22.71 30.16
N ILE A 103 9.31 21.60 30.16
CA ILE A 103 9.35 20.66 29.04
C ILE A 103 8.36 19.54 29.36
N ASP A 104 7.55 19.14 28.39
CA ASP A 104 6.64 17.99 28.50
C ASP A 104 6.59 17.30 27.13
N LEU A 105 7.36 16.23 26.96
CA LEU A 105 7.43 15.48 25.72
C LEU A 105 6.33 14.42 25.70
N LEU A 106 5.44 14.52 24.73
CA LEU A 106 4.34 13.58 24.54
C LEU A 106 4.53 12.77 23.26
N VAL A 107 4.54 11.45 23.38
CA VAL A 107 4.43 10.52 22.24
C VAL A 107 3.01 9.95 22.21
N ARG A 108 2.25 10.29 21.16
CA ARG A 108 0.81 9.98 21.09
C ARG A 108 0.50 8.64 20.43
N ASP A 109 1.25 8.29 19.38
CA ASP A 109 1.07 7.06 18.63
C ASP A 109 2.36 6.73 17.84
N ILE A 110 2.40 5.52 17.29
CA ILE A 110 3.32 5.11 16.23
C ILE A 110 2.48 4.76 15.00
N ILE A 111 2.59 5.55 13.95
CA ILE A 111 1.86 5.40 12.70
C ILE A 111 2.62 4.42 11.80
N LEU A 112 1.89 3.54 11.11
CA LEU A 112 2.45 2.58 10.16
C LEU A 112 2.03 2.96 8.74
N ASN A 113 2.98 2.89 7.82
CA ASN A 113 2.72 2.96 6.39
C ASN A 113 3.41 1.79 5.66
N PRO A 114 2.64 0.85 5.06
CA PRO A 114 1.18 0.81 5.03
C PRO A 114 0.54 0.48 6.40
N PRO A 115 -0.73 0.86 6.64
CA PRO A 115 -1.41 0.62 7.92
C PRO A 115 -1.71 -0.86 8.19
N LEU A 116 -1.77 -1.68 7.14
CA LEU A 116 -1.91 -3.13 7.21
C LEU A 116 -0.63 -3.79 6.65
N PRO A 117 0.41 -3.96 7.48
CA PRO A 117 1.70 -4.46 7.02
C PRO A 117 1.64 -5.95 6.64
N VAL A 118 2.30 -6.29 5.53
CA VAL A 118 2.52 -7.67 5.07
C VAL A 118 3.99 -8.03 5.28
N ALA A 119 4.24 -9.26 5.71
CA ALA A 119 5.58 -9.77 5.95
C ALA A 119 6.47 -9.62 4.72
N GLY A 120 7.68 -9.12 4.91
CA GLY A 120 8.65 -8.90 3.85
C GLY A 120 8.54 -7.56 3.14
N ASP A 121 7.42 -6.84 3.21
CA ASP A 121 7.28 -5.51 2.60
C ASP A 121 8.03 -4.44 3.41
N LEU A 122 8.45 -3.37 2.73
CA LEU A 122 9.09 -2.23 3.40
C LEU A 122 8.01 -1.43 4.14
N ILE A 123 8.17 -1.28 5.45
CA ILE A 123 7.22 -0.62 6.33
C ILE A 123 7.91 0.59 6.94
N THR A 124 7.25 1.75 6.86
CA THR A 124 7.67 2.97 7.56
C THR A 124 6.89 3.10 8.85
N LEU A 125 7.62 3.26 9.95
CA LEU A 125 7.10 3.64 11.27
C LEU A 125 7.34 5.13 11.46
N GLU A 126 6.37 5.85 12.00
CA GLU A 126 6.50 7.27 12.33
C GLU A 126 5.88 7.58 13.70
N ALA A 127 6.65 8.15 14.62
CA ALA A 127 6.16 8.50 15.95
C ALA A 127 5.49 9.89 15.96
N ASP A 128 4.29 10.02 16.54
CA ASP A 128 3.64 11.33 16.77
C ASP A 128 4.18 11.94 18.08
N LEU A 129 5.39 12.50 17.98
CA LEU A 129 6.10 13.19 19.06
C LEU A 129 5.78 14.69 19.06
N MET A 130 5.54 15.27 20.24
CA MET A 130 5.43 16.72 20.41
C MET A 130 5.97 17.19 21.76
N ASN A 131 6.28 18.48 21.85
CA ASN A 131 6.49 19.16 23.12
C ASN A 131 5.20 19.91 23.48
N GLN A 132 4.47 19.47 24.50
CA GLN A 132 3.27 20.14 25.02
C GLN A 132 3.57 21.10 26.18
N GLY A 133 4.86 21.25 26.53
CA GLY A 133 5.33 22.20 27.52
C GLY A 133 5.44 23.63 26.98
N SER A 134 5.92 24.53 27.85
CA SER A 134 6.09 25.96 27.56
C SER A 134 7.56 26.39 27.38
N SER A 135 8.52 25.46 27.51
CA SER A 135 9.94 25.67 27.23
C SER A 135 10.40 24.88 25.99
N PRO A 136 11.32 25.41 25.16
CA PRO A 136 12.02 24.61 24.16
C PRO A 136 12.84 23.49 24.82
N THR A 137 13.00 22.36 24.13
CA THR A 137 13.69 21.18 24.66
C THR A 137 15.22 21.28 24.63
N GLY A 138 15.77 22.09 23.73
CA GLY A 138 17.14 21.86 23.23
C GLY A 138 17.23 20.55 22.44
N SER A 139 18.44 20.16 22.01
CA SER A 139 18.65 18.85 21.38
C SER A 139 18.61 17.73 22.43
N PHE A 140 18.07 16.58 22.07
CA PHE A 140 17.94 15.41 22.94
C PHE A 140 18.05 14.11 22.13
N GLN A 141 17.93 12.95 22.77
CA GLN A 141 17.98 11.65 22.10
C GLN A 141 16.58 11.03 22.01
N VAL A 142 16.34 10.25 20.96
CA VAL A 142 15.17 9.38 20.83
C VAL A 142 15.63 7.94 20.65
N GLU A 143 14.82 6.99 21.09
CA GLU A 143 15.09 5.56 20.93
C GLU A 143 13.90 4.86 20.27
N TRP A 144 14.18 4.09 19.22
CA TRP A 144 13.30 3.05 18.71
C TRP A 144 13.69 1.72 19.35
N THR A 145 12.73 1.01 19.96
CA THR A 145 12.91 -0.38 20.39
C THR A 145 11.97 -1.29 19.62
N ILE A 146 12.51 -2.20 18.80
CA ILE A 146 11.74 -3.12 17.97
C ILE A 146 12.13 -4.55 18.35
N ASN A 147 11.19 -5.31 18.91
CA ASN A 147 11.43 -6.69 19.39
C ASN A 147 12.68 -6.81 20.29
N ASN A 148 12.87 -5.86 21.21
CA ASN A 148 14.01 -5.74 22.13
C ASN A 148 15.35 -5.31 21.50
N LEU A 149 15.38 -4.93 20.22
CA LEU A 149 16.54 -4.27 19.62
C LEU A 149 16.33 -2.77 19.67
N SER A 150 17.28 -2.05 20.28
CA SER A 150 17.24 -0.60 20.41
C SER A 150 18.13 0.09 19.39
N ASP A 151 17.64 1.21 18.86
CA ASP A 151 18.39 2.16 18.04
C ASP A 151 18.20 3.57 18.58
N LEU A 152 19.32 4.22 18.93
CA LEU A 152 19.37 5.56 19.53
C LEU A 152 19.78 6.57 18.46
N SER A 153 19.04 7.68 18.38
CA SER A 153 19.30 8.73 17.40
C SER A 153 19.14 10.12 18.02
N PRO A 154 19.95 11.11 17.59
CA PRO A 154 19.77 12.48 18.02
C PRO A 154 18.49 13.07 17.41
N HIS A 155 17.84 13.94 18.17
CA HIS A 155 16.69 14.72 17.76
C HIS A 155 16.97 16.21 17.97
N GLY A 156 16.57 17.05 17.01
CA GLY A 156 16.70 18.51 17.12
C GLY A 156 15.83 19.14 18.21
N THR A 157 15.91 20.47 18.33
CA THR A 157 15.08 21.21 19.29
C THR A 157 13.60 21.21 18.90
N LEU A 158 12.73 20.89 19.85
CA LEU A 158 11.27 21.00 19.75
C LEU A 158 10.78 22.22 20.52
N GLN A 159 10.14 23.14 19.80
CA GLN A 159 9.52 24.32 20.39
C GLN A 159 8.24 23.98 21.17
N PRO A 160 7.79 24.83 22.10
CA PRO A 160 6.51 24.70 22.77
C PRO A 160 5.34 24.48 21.79
N ASN A 161 4.48 23.51 22.09
CA ASN A 161 3.33 23.08 21.28
C ASN A 161 3.65 22.61 19.85
N GLN A 162 4.92 22.36 19.53
CA GLN A 162 5.33 21.88 18.22
C GLN A 162 5.26 20.35 18.16
N ARG A 163 4.72 19.82 17.05
CA ARG A 163 4.89 18.40 16.66
C ARG A 163 6.19 18.23 15.89
N SER A 164 6.90 17.15 16.15
CA SER A 164 8.14 16.85 15.44
C SER A 164 7.87 16.61 13.95
N GLN A 165 8.83 17.03 13.13
CA GLN A 165 8.94 16.70 11.71
C GLN A 165 10.34 16.14 11.38
N ASP A 166 11.15 15.90 12.42
CA ASP A 166 12.53 15.44 12.33
C ASP A 166 12.58 14.04 11.71
N SER A 167 13.64 13.69 10.99
CA SER A 167 13.76 12.35 10.41
C SER A 167 13.93 11.26 11.48
N SER A 168 14.41 11.59 12.68
CA SER A 168 14.63 10.64 13.78
C SER A 168 13.32 10.02 14.32
N ILE A 169 12.17 10.67 14.09
CA ILE A 169 10.86 10.10 14.40
C ILE A 169 10.36 9.12 13.31
N ARG A 170 11.17 8.76 12.31
CA ARG A 170 10.83 7.77 11.28
C ARG A 170 11.83 6.62 11.26
N HIS A 171 11.33 5.40 11.10
CA HIS A 171 12.15 4.19 10.94
C HIS A 171 11.58 3.29 9.85
N GLN A 172 12.41 2.85 8.89
CA GLN A 172 12.02 1.91 7.84
C GLN A 172 12.64 0.54 8.04
N LEU A 173 11.84 -0.52 7.90
CA LEU A 173 12.30 -1.91 8.02
C LEU A 173 11.31 -2.91 7.39
N ARG A 174 11.72 -4.18 7.29
CA ARG A 174 10.89 -5.30 6.82
C ARG A 174 10.65 -6.27 7.98
N PHE A 175 9.38 -6.51 8.30
CA PHE A 175 8.99 -7.42 9.38
C PHE A 175 8.77 -8.85 8.87
N LYS A 176 8.95 -9.83 9.77
CA LYS A 176 8.43 -11.19 9.57
C LYS A 176 6.93 -11.20 9.89
N ALA A 177 6.24 -12.28 9.52
CA ALA A 177 4.85 -12.46 9.92
C ALA A 177 4.76 -12.67 11.44
N GLY A 178 3.72 -12.14 12.07
CA GLY A 178 3.48 -12.30 13.49
C GLY A 178 3.21 -11.00 14.24
N PHE A 179 3.19 -11.11 15.57
CA PHE A 179 3.11 -9.94 16.44
C PHE A 179 4.49 -9.34 16.68
N HIS A 180 4.57 -8.02 16.60
CA HIS A 180 5.76 -7.26 16.94
C HIS A 180 5.41 -6.18 17.97
N ILE A 181 6.34 -5.91 18.88
CA ILE A 181 6.23 -4.83 19.85
C ILE A 181 7.22 -3.75 19.41
N ILE A 182 6.68 -2.56 19.19
CA ILE A 182 7.43 -1.37 18.81
C ILE A 182 7.25 -0.37 19.94
N ARG A 183 8.35 0.17 20.43
CA ARG A 183 8.36 1.26 21.39
C ARG A 183 9.16 2.42 20.80
N PHE A 184 8.65 3.62 21.00
CA PHE A 184 9.38 4.86 20.74
C PHE A 184 9.46 5.63 22.05
N THR A 185 10.67 6.09 22.40
CA THR A 185 10.95 6.83 23.63
C THR A 185 11.66 8.13 23.28
N ALA A 186 11.10 9.26 23.70
CA ALA A 186 11.77 10.55 23.67
C ALA A 186 12.50 10.79 25.00
N ASP A 187 13.75 11.23 24.90
CA ASP A 187 14.68 11.38 26.03
C ASP A 187 14.81 10.12 26.91
N PRO A 188 15.26 8.98 26.34
CA PRO A 188 15.32 7.70 27.05
C PRO A 188 16.28 7.71 28.25
N GLN A 189 17.26 8.62 28.28
CA GLN A 189 18.17 8.80 29.42
C GLN A 189 17.67 9.83 30.45
N GLN A 190 16.48 10.42 30.26
CA GLN A 190 15.87 11.41 31.17
C GLN A 190 16.82 12.58 31.48
N GLN A 191 17.49 13.11 30.47
CA GLN A 191 18.41 14.24 30.60
C GLN A 191 17.68 15.59 30.66
N LEU A 192 16.48 15.65 30.08
CA LEU A 192 15.63 16.84 30.12
C LEU A 192 14.83 16.86 31.43
N PRO A 193 14.59 18.06 31.99
CA PRO A 193 13.68 18.23 33.13
C PRO A 193 12.21 18.15 32.66
N ASP A 194 11.82 17.01 32.09
CA ASP A 194 10.45 16.73 31.67
C ASP A 194 9.54 16.62 32.89
N ILE A 195 8.40 17.32 32.88
CA ILE A 195 7.46 17.33 34.01
C ILE A 195 6.61 16.07 34.10
N ASN A 196 6.50 15.30 33.02
CA ASN A 196 5.74 14.06 32.93
C ASN A 196 6.46 12.98 32.10
N PRO A 197 7.65 12.50 32.49
CA PRO A 197 8.42 11.54 31.69
C PRO A 197 7.71 10.19 31.40
N SER A 198 6.55 9.94 31.99
CA SER A 198 5.74 8.75 31.70
C SER A 198 5.03 8.80 30.35
N ASN A 199 4.81 9.98 29.77
CA ASN A 199 4.14 10.16 28.47
C ASN A 199 5.12 10.38 27.30
N SER A 200 6.44 10.41 27.58
CA SER A 200 7.48 10.51 26.57
C SER A 200 7.77 9.18 25.87
N THR A 201 7.04 8.12 26.25
CA THR A 201 7.16 6.77 25.67
C THR A 201 5.82 6.28 25.16
N PHE A 202 5.80 5.71 23.96
CA PHE A 202 4.64 4.99 23.44
C PHE A 202 5.03 3.60 22.98
N THR A 203 4.20 2.60 23.30
CA THR A 203 4.40 1.21 22.87
C THR A 203 3.20 0.73 22.08
N LYS A 204 3.43 0.22 20.88
CA LYS A 204 2.42 -0.34 19.98
C LYS A 204 2.72 -1.80 19.69
N LYS A 205 1.75 -2.67 19.96
CA LYS A 205 1.75 -4.04 19.45
C LYS A 205 1.10 -4.05 18.08
N ILE A 206 1.84 -4.50 17.07
CA ILE A 206 1.36 -4.58 15.69
C ILE A 206 1.24 -6.03 15.26
N TRP A 207 0.29 -6.31 14.37
CA TRP A 207 0.19 -7.60 13.68
C TRP A 207 0.65 -7.43 12.24
N VAL A 208 1.64 -8.22 11.83
CA VAL A 208 2.12 -8.28 10.46
C VAL A 208 1.54 -9.54 9.82
N LYS A 209 0.71 -9.35 8.81
CA LYS A 209 0.04 -10.43 8.08
C LYS A 209 1.10 -11.30 7.40
N SER A 210 0.92 -12.62 7.45
CA SER A 210 1.69 -13.54 6.61
C SER A 210 1.47 -13.22 5.14
N ARG A 211 2.56 -13.18 4.36
CA ARG A 211 2.49 -13.05 2.91
C ARG A 211 1.71 -14.25 2.34
N GLN A 212 0.62 -13.97 1.64
CA GLN A 212 -0.13 -14.99 0.91
C GLN A 212 0.55 -15.20 -0.44
N GLU A 213 1.35 -16.27 -0.51
CA GLU A 213 2.07 -16.67 -1.72
C GLU A 213 1.32 -17.79 -2.44
N LEU A 214 1.29 -17.72 -3.78
CA LEU A 214 0.85 -18.78 -4.66
C LEU A 214 2.01 -19.22 -5.56
N THR A 215 2.41 -20.48 -5.46
CA THR A 215 3.53 -21.02 -6.25
C THR A 215 3.01 -21.86 -7.41
N ILE A 216 3.23 -21.42 -8.65
CA ILE A 216 2.74 -22.06 -9.87
C ILE A 216 3.93 -22.55 -10.67
N ALA A 217 4.01 -23.85 -10.92
CA ALA A 217 5.07 -24.42 -11.75
C ALA A 217 4.64 -24.62 -13.21
N ASP A 218 5.49 -24.16 -14.13
CA ASP A 218 5.46 -24.53 -15.53
C ASP A 218 6.88 -24.95 -15.93
N PHE A 219 7.01 -26.14 -16.54
CA PHE A 219 8.31 -26.68 -16.98
C PHE A 219 8.82 -26.01 -18.27
N ARG A 220 7.98 -25.20 -18.92
CA ARG A 220 8.34 -24.53 -20.18
C ARG A 220 9.04 -23.20 -19.90
N PRO A 221 10.21 -22.94 -20.50
CA PRO A 221 10.94 -21.71 -20.25
C PRO A 221 10.23 -20.50 -20.90
N ILE A 222 10.10 -19.42 -20.15
CA ILE A 222 9.73 -18.10 -20.67
C ILE A 222 11.02 -17.35 -20.97
N LYS A 223 11.20 -16.93 -22.23
CA LYS A 223 12.44 -16.24 -22.66
C LYS A 223 12.36 -14.71 -22.51
N THR A 224 11.16 -14.17 -22.58
CA THR A 224 10.88 -12.72 -22.47
C THR A 224 9.49 -12.53 -21.90
N LEU A 225 9.30 -11.46 -21.13
CA LEU A 225 8.01 -11.04 -20.59
C LEU A 225 7.30 -10.00 -21.45
N ASP A 226 7.76 -9.78 -22.69
CA ASP A 226 7.05 -8.93 -23.65
C ASP A 226 5.79 -9.66 -24.20
N PRO A 227 4.57 -9.14 -23.99
CA PRO A 227 3.32 -9.78 -24.46
C PRO A 227 3.18 -9.72 -25.98
N LEU A 228 3.93 -8.85 -26.66
CA LEU A 228 3.88 -8.72 -28.11
C LEU A 228 4.80 -9.73 -28.81
N LEU A 229 5.75 -10.34 -28.09
CA LEU A 229 6.68 -11.35 -28.62
C LEU A 229 6.30 -12.78 -28.25
N ASN A 230 5.36 -12.97 -27.30
CA ASN A 230 4.87 -14.29 -26.91
C ASN A 230 3.42 -14.48 -27.39
N PRO A 231 3.07 -15.58 -28.06
CA PRO A 231 1.68 -15.88 -28.37
C PRO A 231 0.94 -16.26 -27.08
N THR A 232 -0.34 -15.89 -26.90
CA THR A 232 -1.18 -16.28 -25.74
C THR A 232 -1.50 -17.79 -25.69
N LEU A 233 -0.79 -18.62 -26.47
CA LEU A 233 -0.95 -20.06 -26.51
C LEU A 233 0.32 -20.69 -25.96
N GLY A 234 0.41 -20.80 -24.63
CA GLY A 234 1.55 -21.43 -23.95
C GLY A 234 1.93 -20.73 -22.63
N PRO A 235 3.22 -20.67 -22.27
CA PRO A 235 3.73 -20.00 -21.05
C PRO A 235 3.29 -18.53 -20.88
N ALA A 236 2.67 -17.94 -21.91
CA ALA A 236 2.04 -16.63 -21.92
C ALA A 236 0.83 -16.47 -20.99
N ASP A 237 0.40 -17.52 -20.29
CA ASP A 237 -0.63 -17.42 -19.24
C ASP A 237 -0.15 -16.57 -18.04
N VAL A 238 1.16 -16.55 -17.77
CA VAL A 238 1.77 -15.63 -16.78
C VAL A 238 1.61 -14.17 -17.21
N LEU A 239 1.68 -13.89 -18.51
CA LEU A 239 1.53 -12.53 -19.03
C LEU A 239 0.11 -12.02 -18.87
N SER A 240 -0.89 -12.89 -18.69
CA SER A 240 -2.27 -12.46 -18.37
C SER A 240 -2.43 -11.94 -16.94
N LEU A 241 -1.49 -12.28 -16.04
CA LEU A 241 -1.40 -11.72 -14.69
C LEU A 241 -0.78 -10.31 -14.70
N VAL A 242 0.08 -10.04 -15.69
CA VAL A 242 0.83 -8.79 -15.82
C VAL A 242 0.14 -7.80 -16.75
N PHE A 243 -0.48 -8.29 -17.83
CA PHE A 243 -1.09 -7.48 -18.88
C PHE A 243 -2.54 -7.86 -19.11
N ARG A 244 -3.36 -6.85 -19.41
CA ARG A 244 -4.76 -7.02 -19.80
C ARG A 244 -4.97 -6.59 -21.25
N GLY A 245 -5.89 -7.25 -21.93
CA GLY A 245 -6.34 -6.91 -23.28
C GLY A 245 -7.68 -6.19 -23.27
N LEU A 246 -8.16 -5.77 -24.45
CA LEU A 246 -9.50 -5.20 -24.60
C LEU A 246 -10.58 -6.18 -24.16
N CYS A 247 -10.37 -7.47 -24.43
CA CYS A 247 -11.18 -8.58 -24.01
C CYS A 247 -10.33 -9.65 -23.31
N ARG A 248 -11.01 -10.62 -22.72
CA ARG A 248 -10.41 -11.84 -22.16
C ARG A 248 -11.33 -13.04 -22.39
N PHE A 249 -10.80 -14.24 -22.24
CA PHE A 249 -11.65 -15.43 -22.16
C PHE A 249 -12.19 -15.57 -20.72
N ASN A 250 -13.49 -15.78 -20.60
CA ASN A 250 -14.16 -16.14 -19.35
C ASN A 250 -13.74 -17.56 -18.95
N SER A 251 -13.29 -17.74 -17.71
CA SER A 251 -12.78 -19.01 -17.22
C SER A 251 -13.84 -20.10 -17.05
N LEU A 252 -15.13 -19.80 -16.90
CA LEU A 252 -16.15 -20.85 -16.73
C LEU A 252 -16.62 -21.41 -18.08
N ARG A 253 -16.77 -20.55 -19.09
CA ARG A 253 -17.44 -20.88 -20.36
C ARG A 253 -16.61 -20.69 -21.61
N GLY A 254 -15.39 -20.18 -21.50
CA GLY A 254 -14.47 -20.06 -22.63
C GLY A 254 -14.88 -18.99 -23.64
N LEU A 255 -15.89 -18.22 -23.27
CA LEU A 255 -16.45 -17.16 -24.07
C LEU A 255 -15.55 -15.94 -23.96
N LEU A 256 -15.33 -15.29 -25.09
CA LEU A 256 -14.69 -13.99 -25.09
C LEU A 256 -15.64 -12.98 -24.42
N VAL A 257 -15.15 -12.31 -23.38
CA VAL A 257 -15.87 -11.26 -22.65
C VAL A 257 -15.06 -9.97 -22.63
N PRO A 258 -15.69 -8.79 -22.54
CA PRO A 258 -14.97 -7.52 -22.36
C PRO A 258 -14.09 -7.54 -21.10
N ASP A 259 -12.97 -6.81 -21.15
CA ASP A 259 -12.05 -6.65 -20.02
C ASP A 259 -11.60 -5.19 -19.85
N LEU A 260 -10.46 -4.74 -20.40
CA LEU A 260 -10.14 -3.29 -20.37
C LEU A 260 -11.22 -2.45 -21.07
N ALA A 261 -11.90 -3.04 -22.05
CA ALA A 261 -13.12 -2.47 -22.61
C ALA A 261 -14.34 -2.83 -21.75
N VAL A 262 -15.19 -1.84 -21.46
CA VAL A 262 -16.49 -2.04 -20.81
C VAL A 262 -17.47 -2.74 -21.76
N LYS A 263 -17.44 -2.32 -23.03
CA LYS A 263 -18.33 -2.80 -24.09
C LYS A 263 -17.75 -2.52 -25.46
N TRP A 264 -18.38 -3.09 -26.47
CA TRP A 264 -18.07 -2.81 -27.86
C TRP A 264 -19.33 -2.76 -28.72
N LYS A 265 -19.22 -2.13 -29.89
CA LYS A 265 -20.28 -1.99 -30.89
C LYS A 265 -19.72 -2.29 -32.27
N LEU A 266 -20.43 -3.11 -33.06
CA LEU A 266 -20.15 -3.28 -34.48
C LEU A 266 -21.05 -2.34 -35.29
N GLU A 267 -20.46 -1.62 -36.24
CA GLU A 267 -21.16 -0.79 -37.21
C GLU A 267 -20.81 -1.23 -38.62
N THR A 268 -21.81 -1.33 -39.49
CA THR A 268 -21.63 -1.63 -40.91
C THR A 268 -21.89 -0.33 -41.67
N VAL A 269 -20.82 0.29 -42.18
CA VAL A 269 -20.88 1.61 -42.83
C VAL A 269 -21.37 1.50 -44.27
N ASP A 270 -20.99 0.42 -44.95
CA ASP A 270 -21.48 0.04 -46.27
C ASP A 270 -21.56 -1.50 -46.37
N LYS A 271 -21.88 -2.07 -47.54
CA LYS A 271 -22.05 -3.54 -47.72
C LYS A 271 -20.81 -4.37 -47.32
N ILE A 272 -19.64 -3.77 -47.21
CA ILE A 272 -18.34 -4.45 -47.05
C ILE A 272 -17.57 -3.92 -45.83
N THR A 273 -17.67 -2.62 -45.54
CA THR A 273 -16.91 -1.94 -44.48
C THR A 273 -17.57 -2.12 -43.13
N LYS A 274 -16.87 -2.80 -42.22
CA LYS A 274 -17.26 -2.99 -40.82
C LYS A 274 -16.29 -2.27 -39.88
N ILE A 275 -16.82 -1.54 -38.91
CA ILE A 275 -16.06 -0.82 -37.89
C ILE A 275 -16.45 -1.36 -36.51
N LEU A 276 -15.46 -1.77 -35.73
CA LEU A 276 -15.62 -2.27 -34.38
C LEU A 276 -15.14 -1.23 -33.37
N TYR A 277 -16.06 -0.71 -32.56
CA TYR A 277 -15.78 0.30 -31.53
C TYR A 277 -15.63 -0.37 -30.17
N PHE A 278 -14.59 -0.03 -29.43
CA PHE A 278 -14.40 -0.42 -28.03
C PHE A 278 -14.38 0.83 -27.14
N GLN A 279 -15.12 0.78 -26.04
CA GLN A 279 -15.09 1.82 -25.01
C GLN A 279 -14.37 1.30 -23.78
N LEU A 280 -13.33 2.01 -23.33
CA LEU A 280 -12.52 1.63 -22.17
C LEU A 280 -13.21 1.94 -20.83
N HIS A 281 -12.80 1.21 -19.79
CA HIS A 281 -13.14 1.53 -18.40
C HIS A 281 -12.54 2.88 -17.97
N ASP A 282 -13.12 3.46 -16.93
CA ASP A 282 -12.59 4.67 -16.30
C ASP A 282 -11.42 4.35 -15.38
N ASN A 283 -10.51 5.31 -15.21
CA ASN A 283 -9.42 5.27 -14.23
C ASN A 283 -8.47 4.06 -14.37
N LEU A 284 -8.32 3.50 -15.57
CA LEU A 284 -7.33 2.47 -15.85
C LEU A 284 -5.92 3.03 -15.67
N ARG A 285 -5.06 2.27 -14.98
CA ARG A 285 -3.66 2.64 -14.72
C ARG A 285 -2.72 1.49 -15.04
N PHE A 286 -1.52 1.84 -15.46
CA PHE A 286 -0.37 0.95 -15.49
C PHE A 286 0.22 0.77 -14.09
N HIS A 287 1.06 -0.25 -13.91
CA HIS A 287 1.75 -0.55 -12.64
C HIS A 287 2.62 0.60 -12.11
N ASP A 288 3.04 1.53 -12.96
CA ASP A 288 3.79 2.73 -12.58
C ASP A 288 2.89 3.93 -12.20
N GLY A 289 1.57 3.73 -12.17
CA GLY A 289 0.57 4.74 -11.81
C GLY A 289 0.11 5.63 -12.97
N THR A 290 0.78 5.56 -14.13
CA THR A 290 0.38 6.32 -15.32
C THR A 290 -0.99 5.85 -15.83
N PRO A 291 -1.84 6.76 -16.35
CA PRO A 291 -3.15 6.37 -16.86
C PRO A 291 -3.02 5.60 -18.19
N LEU A 292 -3.77 4.51 -18.35
CA LEU A 292 -3.93 3.84 -19.64
C LEU A 292 -4.97 4.60 -20.48
N THR A 293 -4.62 4.91 -21.73
CA THR A 293 -5.49 5.62 -22.67
C THR A 293 -5.72 4.84 -23.97
N VAL A 294 -6.67 5.28 -24.78
CA VAL A 294 -6.86 4.76 -26.15
C VAL A 294 -5.63 4.91 -27.04
N ALA A 295 -4.73 5.87 -26.74
CA ALA A 295 -3.48 6.03 -27.47
C ALA A 295 -2.50 4.88 -27.21
N ASP A 296 -2.53 4.26 -26.03
CA ASP A 296 -1.72 3.07 -25.71
C ASP A 296 -2.25 1.84 -26.43
N VAL A 297 -3.58 1.74 -26.56
CA VAL A 297 -4.22 0.70 -27.37
C VAL A 297 -3.83 0.86 -28.84
N GLU A 298 -4.00 2.05 -29.42
CA GLU A 298 -3.60 2.33 -30.79
C GLU A 298 -2.11 1.99 -31.01
N PHE A 299 -1.24 2.49 -30.14
CA PHE A 299 0.19 2.21 -30.18
C PHE A 299 0.49 0.71 -30.17
N THR A 300 -0.11 -0.05 -29.25
CA THR A 300 0.10 -1.50 -29.14
C THR A 300 -0.17 -2.20 -30.47
N TYR A 301 -1.33 -1.94 -31.09
CA TYR A 301 -1.71 -2.59 -32.34
C TYR A 301 -0.89 -2.07 -33.54
N GLN A 302 -0.44 -0.81 -33.53
CA GLN A 302 0.49 -0.28 -34.52
C GLN A 302 1.86 -0.97 -34.43
N VAL A 303 2.38 -1.22 -33.23
CA VAL A 303 3.61 -1.98 -33.01
C VAL A 303 3.49 -3.39 -33.57
N LEU A 304 2.37 -4.09 -33.30
CA LEU A 304 2.13 -5.44 -33.81
C LEU A 304 2.17 -5.54 -35.35
N ARG A 305 1.85 -4.46 -36.07
CA ARG A 305 1.96 -4.40 -37.54
C ARG A 305 3.40 -4.35 -38.03
N ASN A 306 4.34 -3.93 -37.18
CA ASN A 306 5.68 -3.53 -37.56
C ASN A 306 6.77 -4.48 -37.03
N ILE A 307 6.55 -5.15 -35.91
CA ILE A 307 7.52 -6.11 -35.35
C ILE A 307 7.36 -7.51 -35.97
N ASP A 308 8.41 -8.32 -35.85
CA ASP A 308 8.33 -9.77 -36.10
C ASP A 308 7.72 -10.43 -34.85
N SER A 309 6.44 -10.74 -34.94
CA SER A 309 5.62 -11.19 -33.83
C SER A 309 4.64 -12.26 -34.28
N PRO A 310 4.30 -13.23 -33.40
CA PRO A 310 3.23 -14.19 -33.65
C PRO A 310 1.88 -13.54 -34.02
N TRP A 311 1.65 -12.31 -33.58
CA TRP A 311 0.41 -11.56 -33.80
C TRP A 311 0.35 -10.86 -35.15
N ARG A 312 1.50 -10.61 -35.79
CA ARG A 312 1.62 -9.73 -36.96
C ARG A 312 0.68 -10.13 -38.08
N LYS A 313 0.66 -11.43 -38.42
CA LYS A 313 -0.21 -11.97 -39.47
C LYS A 313 -1.68 -11.71 -39.15
N LEU A 314 -2.10 -12.01 -37.92
CA LEU A 314 -3.49 -11.81 -37.47
C LEU A 314 -3.91 -10.34 -37.55
N VAL A 315 -3.05 -9.41 -37.14
CA VAL A 315 -3.35 -7.97 -37.22
C VAL A 315 -3.49 -7.51 -38.66
N LEU A 316 -2.53 -7.85 -39.53
CA LEU A 316 -2.53 -7.41 -40.93
C LEU A 316 -3.72 -7.96 -41.72
N THR A 317 -4.16 -9.19 -41.43
CA THR A 317 -5.32 -9.81 -42.10
C THR A 317 -6.66 -9.40 -41.50
N SER A 318 -6.70 -8.91 -40.25
CA SER A 318 -7.96 -8.60 -39.57
C SER A 318 -8.30 -7.11 -39.54
N ILE A 319 -7.30 -6.25 -39.38
CA ILE A 319 -7.49 -4.82 -39.11
C ILE A 319 -6.93 -4.01 -40.28
N LYS A 320 -7.80 -3.29 -40.98
CA LYS A 320 -7.45 -2.33 -42.04
C LYS A 320 -6.94 -1.02 -41.44
N ASP A 321 -7.67 -0.44 -40.49
CA ASP A 321 -7.35 0.87 -39.93
C ASP A 321 -7.71 0.96 -38.44
N ILE A 322 -7.04 1.83 -37.70
CA ILE A 322 -7.22 2.05 -36.25
C ILE A 322 -7.37 3.54 -36.03
N LYS A 323 -8.43 3.96 -35.35
CA LYS A 323 -8.68 5.37 -35.07
C LYS A 323 -9.09 5.59 -33.61
N VAL A 324 -8.45 6.55 -32.97
CA VAL A 324 -8.95 7.16 -31.74
C VAL A 324 -10.16 8.01 -32.08
N VAL A 325 -11.33 7.66 -31.53
CA VAL A 325 -12.59 8.38 -31.77
C VAL A 325 -12.76 9.53 -30.77
N ASP A 326 -12.50 9.23 -29.50
CA ASP A 326 -12.51 10.18 -28.39
C ASP A 326 -11.57 9.67 -27.27
N GLN A 327 -11.58 10.32 -26.09
CA GLN A 327 -10.68 9.98 -24.97
C GLN A 327 -10.79 8.53 -24.47
N LYS A 328 -11.92 7.85 -24.68
CA LYS A 328 -12.20 6.49 -24.17
C LYS A 328 -12.62 5.50 -25.26
N THR A 329 -12.83 5.95 -26.49
CA THR A 329 -13.32 5.12 -27.58
C THR A 329 -12.27 4.93 -28.68
N ILE A 330 -11.99 3.68 -29.02
CA ILE A 330 -11.13 3.30 -30.15
C ILE A 330 -11.92 2.50 -31.18
N ALA A 331 -11.68 2.75 -32.46
CA ALA A 331 -12.34 2.11 -33.58
C ALA A 331 -11.36 1.32 -34.45
N PHE A 332 -11.71 0.07 -34.73
CA PHE A 332 -10.98 -0.80 -35.66
C PHE A 332 -11.82 -0.98 -36.94
N THR A 333 -11.32 -0.47 -38.06
CA THR A 333 -11.89 -0.80 -39.37
C THR A 333 -11.38 -2.17 -39.78
N LEU A 334 -12.28 -3.11 -40.00
CA LEU A 334 -11.93 -4.49 -40.33
C LEU A 334 -11.57 -4.63 -41.81
N GLN A 335 -10.70 -5.59 -42.13
CA GLN A 335 -10.43 -5.94 -43.52
C GLN A 335 -11.70 -6.48 -44.19
N SER A 336 -11.91 -6.07 -45.44
CA SER A 336 -12.93 -6.65 -46.33
C SER A 336 -12.51 -8.09 -46.63
N ALA A 337 -13.23 -9.08 -46.11
CA ALA A 337 -12.81 -10.49 -46.21
C ALA A 337 -12.61 -10.95 -47.67
N PRO A 338 -11.61 -11.83 -47.91
CA PRO A 338 -11.85 -12.99 -48.75
C PRO A 338 -11.73 -14.27 -47.94
N GLN A 339 -12.74 -15.12 -48.13
CA GLN A 339 -12.89 -16.52 -47.71
C GLN A 339 -13.08 -16.79 -46.21
N ARG A 340 -14.11 -17.61 -45.96
CA ARG A 340 -14.36 -18.40 -44.76
C ARG A 340 -13.18 -18.31 -43.77
N LEU A 341 -13.39 -17.61 -42.65
CA LEU A 341 -12.92 -18.15 -41.38
C LEU A 341 -13.25 -19.64 -41.45
N PRO A 342 -12.31 -20.59 -41.24
CA PRO A 342 -12.70 -21.98 -41.14
C PRO A 342 -13.88 -21.99 -40.19
N SER A 343 -15.07 -22.37 -40.68
CA SER A 343 -16.13 -22.76 -39.78
C SER A 343 -15.45 -23.83 -38.96
N PRO A 344 -15.21 -23.62 -37.66
CA PRO A 344 -14.80 -24.77 -36.89
C PRO A 344 -15.96 -25.75 -37.08
N SER A 345 -15.66 -27.01 -37.32
CA SER A 345 -16.58 -28.05 -37.80
C SER A 345 -17.83 -28.27 -36.95
N HIS A 346 -18.07 -27.45 -35.92
CA HIS A 346 -19.17 -27.56 -34.99
C HIS A 346 -20.01 -26.30 -35.07
N ARG A 347 -21.24 -26.51 -35.54
CA ARG A 347 -22.38 -25.67 -35.18
C ARG A 347 -22.37 -25.49 -33.66
N LEU A 348 -21.93 -24.33 -33.18
CA LEU A 348 -22.36 -23.83 -31.88
C LEU A 348 -23.87 -23.63 -32.03
N ARG A 349 -24.67 -24.47 -31.36
CA ARG A 349 -26.11 -24.26 -31.31
C ARG A 349 -26.33 -22.88 -30.69
N GLU A 350 -27.09 -22.03 -31.37
CA GLU A 350 -27.75 -20.90 -30.70
C GLU A 350 -28.61 -21.51 -29.60
N ILE A 351 -28.16 -21.41 -28.35
CA ILE A 351 -28.98 -21.77 -27.20
C ILE A 351 -29.91 -20.58 -26.98
N ASP A 352 -31.07 -20.63 -27.63
CA ASP A 352 -32.19 -19.77 -27.28
C ASP A 352 -32.63 -20.11 -25.85
N SER A 353 -32.45 -19.13 -24.96
CA SER A 353 -33.07 -19.06 -23.62
C SER A 353 -32.87 -20.25 -22.67
N ILE A 354 -32.02 -20.08 -21.66
CA ILE A 354 -32.07 -20.87 -20.42
C ILE A 354 -32.88 -20.05 -19.41
N GLU A 355 -34.06 -20.55 -19.01
CA GLU A 355 -34.78 -19.99 -17.87
C GLU A 355 -34.01 -20.27 -16.56
N PRO A 356 -33.98 -19.33 -15.59
CA PRO A 356 -33.21 -19.51 -14.36
C PRO A 356 -33.88 -20.58 -13.49
N ARG A 357 -33.20 -21.71 -13.27
CA ARG A 357 -33.52 -22.62 -12.16
C ARG A 357 -32.73 -22.22 -10.92
N ASP A 358 -33.51 -21.88 -9.91
CA ASP A 358 -33.21 -21.73 -8.49
C ASP A 358 -32.22 -20.64 -8.05
N SER A 359 -32.78 -19.75 -7.24
CA SER A 359 -32.25 -18.48 -6.77
C SER A 359 -31.14 -18.63 -5.74
N HIS A 360 -29.90 -18.36 -6.16
CA HIS A 360 -28.87 -17.78 -5.30
C HIS A 360 -28.58 -16.35 -5.76
N PRO A 361 -28.63 -15.33 -4.86
CA PRO A 361 -28.48 -13.95 -5.24
C PRO A 361 -27.00 -13.56 -5.28
N LEU A 362 -26.24 -14.04 -6.27
CA LEU A 362 -24.84 -13.65 -6.47
C LEU A 362 -24.48 -13.56 -7.97
N ALA A 363 -23.99 -12.39 -8.36
CA ALA A 363 -23.45 -11.99 -9.67
C ALA A 363 -24.44 -11.92 -10.85
N ILE A 364 -24.73 -10.69 -11.29
CA ILE A 364 -25.28 -10.42 -12.63
C ILE A 364 -24.17 -10.78 -13.63
N ASP A 365 -24.22 -12.00 -14.14
CA ASP A 365 -23.39 -12.47 -15.25
C ASP A 365 -23.61 -11.51 -16.45
N PRO A 366 -22.58 -10.87 -17.03
CA PRO A 366 -22.81 -10.06 -18.23
C PRO A 366 -23.35 -10.98 -19.31
N ARG A 367 -24.53 -10.63 -19.85
CA ARG A 367 -25.22 -11.38 -20.91
C ARG A 367 -24.22 -11.71 -22.03
N PRO A 368 -24.29 -12.91 -22.64
CA PRO A 368 -23.42 -13.28 -23.76
C PRO A 368 -23.51 -12.21 -24.85
N VAL A 369 -22.43 -11.45 -25.02
CA VAL A 369 -22.32 -10.47 -26.10
C VAL A 369 -21.99 -11.26 -27.37
N ALA A 370 -22.73 -11.03 -28.46
CA ALA A 370 -22.51 -11.69 -29.75
C ALA A 370 -21.02 -11.66 -30.12
N LYS A 371 -20.36 -12.72 -30.59
CA LYS A 371 -18.89 -12.67 -30.82
C LYS A 371 -18.51 -11.59 -31.86
N PRO A 372 -17.51 -10.72 -31.61
CA PRO A 372 -17.10 -9.72 -32.60
C PRO A 372 -16.48 -10.42 -33.83
N PRO A 373 -16.69 -9.90 -35.05
CA PRO A 373 -16.23 -10.54 -36.29
C PRO A 373 -14.73 -10.31 -36.55
N ILE A 374 -13.90 -10.58 -35.55
CA ILE A 374 -12.45 -10.49 -35.54
C ILE A 374 -11.89 -11.69 -34.77
N HIS A 375 -10.68 -12.13 -35.09
CA HIS A 375 -10.06 -13.28 -34.41
C HIS A 375 -9.97 -13.03 -32.89
N PRO A 376 -10.61 -13.85 -32.02
CA PRO A 376 -10.74 -13.56 -30.59
C PRO A 376 -9.42 -13.32 -29.86
N GLN A 377 -8.37 -14.07 -30.20
CA GLN A 377 -7.05 -13.93 -29.56
C GLN A 377 -6.41 -12.56 -29.80
N LEU A 378 -6.75 -11.90 -30.90
CA LEU A 378 -6.21 -10.57 -31.17
C LEU A 378 -6.74 -9.54 -30.16
N LEU A 379 -7.96 -9.75 -29.63
CA LEU A 379 -8.56 -8.88 -28.62
C LEU A 379 -8.04 -9.14 -27.21
N THR A 380 -7.32 -10.25 -27.00
CA THR A 380 -6.73 -10.62 -25.71
C THR A 380 -5.25 -10.26 -25.58
N VAL A 381 -4.67 -9.62 -26.60
CA VAL A 381 -3.28 -9.15 -26.55
C VAL A 381 -3.13 -8.10 -25.44
N GLY A 382 -2.09 -8.25 -24.63
CA GLY A 382 -1.76 -7.30 -23.56
C GLY A 382 -1.46 -5.91 -24.10
N ILE A 383 -2.16 -4.90 -23.59
CA ILE A 383 -1.89 -3.50 -23.94
C ILE A 383 -0.60 -3.04 -23.25
N VAL A 384 0.33 -2.48 -24.03
CA VAL A 384 1.63 -2.02 -23.55
C VAL A 384 1.67 -0.48 -23.44
N PRO A 385 2.41 0.07 -22.45
CA PRO A 385 2.53 1.51 -22.24
C PRO A 385 3.39 2.17 -23.33
N ARG A 386 2.84 3.16 -24.04
CA ARG A 386 3.57 3.84 -25.12
C ARG A 386 4.83 4.57 -24.62
N HIS A 387 4.85 5.05 -23.39
CA HIS A 387 5.95 5.86 -22.86
C HIS A 387 7.22 5.07 -22.53
N CYS A 388 7.14 3.75 -22.33
CA CYS A 388 8.28 2.94 -21.93
C CYS A 388 8.44 1.59 -22.66
N TYR A 389 7.51 1.26 -23.57
CA TYR A 389 7.67 0.11 -24.46
C TYR A 389 8.88 0.27 -25.38
N GLY A 390 9.65 -0.81 -25.58
CA GLY A 390 10.86 -0.82 -26.41
C GLY A 390 12.16 -0.42 -25.68
N THR A 391 12.09 -0.14 -24.38
CA THR A 391 13.30 0.00 -23.55
C THR A 391 14.03 -1.33 -23.42
N GLU A 392 15.36 -1.29 -23.24
CA GLU A 392 16.24 -2.49 -23.16
C GLU A 392 15.73 -3.54 -22.15
N HIS A 393 15.12 -3.09 -21.07
CA HIS A 393 14.68 -3.93 -19.95
C HIS A 393 13.19 -4.31 -20.01
N PHE A 394 12.42 -3.87 -21.01
CA PHE A 394 10.97 -4.10 -21.05
C PHE A 394 10.61 -5.59 -21.04
N GLY A 395 11.37 -6.41 -21.77
CA GLY A 395 11.20 -7.86 -21.78
C GLY A 395 11.59 -8.56 -20.47
N ILE A 396 12.18 -7.84 -19.51
CA ILE A 396 12.62 -8.40 -18.23
C ILE A 396 11.77 -7.89 -17.07
N LYS A 397 11.49 -6.59 -17.05
CA LYS A 397 10.66 -5.92 -16.03
C LYS A 397 9.60 -5.07 -16.72
N PRO A 398 8.61 -5.71 -17.36
CA PRO A 398 7.55 -4.99 -18.05
C PRO A 398 6.65 -4.21 -17.08
N ILE A 399 6.05 -3.14 -17.61
CA ILE A 399 4.96 -2.41 -16.98
C ILE A 399 3.68 -2.78 -17.72
N GLY A 400 2.69 -3.30 -16.98
CA GLY A 400 1.40 -3.70 -17.53
C GLY A 400 0.23 -3.11 -16.74
N THR A 401 -0.96 -3.70 -16.92
CA THR A 401 -2.23 -3.27 -16.32
C THR A 401 -2.94 -4.39 -15.56
N GLY A 402 -2.28 -5.54 -15.42
CA GLY A 402 -2.80 -6.72 -14.76
C GLY A 402 -2.79 -6.62 -13.24
N PRO A 403 -3.41 -7.59 -12.55
CA PRO A 403 -3.44 -7.63 -11.09
C PRO A 403 -2.09 -7.83 -10.43
N PHE A 404 -1.06 -8.27 -11.15
CA PHE A 404 0.28 -8.46 -10.61
C PHE A 404 1.34 -7.77 -11.45
N GLN A 405 2.40 -7.32 -10.81
CA GLN A 405 3.55 -6.64 -11.43
C GLN A 405 4.82 -7.46 -11.23
N VAL A 406 5.76 -7.37 -12.17
CA VAL A 406 7.00 -8.15 -12.13
C VAL A 406 7.95 -7.60 -11.08
N GLU A 407 8.28 -8.42 -10.09
CA GLU A 407 9.29 -8.14 -9.07
C GLU A 407 10.67 -8.60 -9.55
N THR A 408 10.79 -9.86 -9.98
CA THR A 408 12.02 -10.43 -10.54
C THR A 408 11.72 -11.37 -11.70
N PHE A 409 12.67 -11.45 -12.65
CA PHE A 409 12.68 -12.44 -13.73
C PHE A 409 14.14 -12.81 -14.06
N GLY A 410 14.44 -14.10 -14.11
CA GLY A 410 15.78 -14.57 -14.43
C GLY A 410 15.95 -16.08 -14.23
N SER A 411 17.16 -16.50 -13.85
CA SER A 411 17.53 -17.92 -13.72
C SER A 411 16.72 -18.69 -12.68
N SER A 412 16.19 -18.02 -11.66
CA SER A 412 15.34 -18.63 -10.63
C SER A 412 13.85 -18.69 -11.00
N GLY A 413 13.45 -18.05 -12.10
CA GLY A 413 12.05 -17.92 -12.53
C GLY A 413 11.50 -16.51 -12.42
N ILE A 414 10.19 -16.40 -12.22
CA ILE A 414 9.44 -15.14 -12.18
C ILE A 414 8.84 -14.99 -10.78
N GLN A 415 9.01 -13.81 -10.19
CA GLN A 415 8.26 -13.39 -9.02
C GLN A 415 7.38 -12.21 -9.40
N LEU A 416 6.11 -12.31 -9.09
CA LEU A 416 5.14 -11.25 -9.27
C LEU A 416 4.61 -10.78 -7.92
N SER A 417 4.53 -9.47 -7.73
CA SER A 417 3.89 -8.86 -6.55
C SER A 417 2.49 -8.36 -6.92
N ALA A 418 1.56 -8.38 -5.96
CA ALA A 418 0.23 -7.81 -6.17
C ALA A 418 0.32 -6.33 -6.54
N PHE A 419 -0.53 -5.87 -7.45
CA PHE A 419 -0.74 -4.46 -7.73
C PHE A 419 -1.98 -3.98 -6.94
N PRO A 420 -1.80 -3.21 -5.84
CA PRO A 420 -2.90 -2.89 -4.93
C PRO A 420 -4.02 -2.06 -5.58
N ASP A 421 -3.65 -1.20 -6.54
CA ASP A 421 -4.52 -0.29 -7.27
C ASP A 421 -5.14 -0.92 -8.53
N TYR A 422 -5.16 -2.25 -8.62
CA TYR A 422 -5.80 -2.94 -9.74
C TYR A 422 -7.29 -2.57 -9.83
N TRP A 423 -7.73 -2.19 -11.02
CA TRP A 423 -9.04 -1.56 -11.26
C TRP A 423 -10.25 -2.47 -11.00
N GLN A 424 -10.07 -3.80 -10.92
CA GLN A 424 -11.12 -4.75 -10.50
C GLN A 424 -11.04 -5.13 -9.00
N GLY A 425 -10.18 -4.46 -8.23
CA GLY A 425 -9.98 -4.69 -6.81
C GLY A 425 -8.64 -5.35 -6.49
N THR A 426 -8.20 -5.21 -5.23
CA THR A 426 -6.90 -5.70 -4.78
C THR A 426 -6.80 -7.24 -4.89
N PRO A 427 -5.69 -7.77 -5.43
CA PRO A 427 -5.46 -9.21 -5.48
C PRO A 427 -5.45 -9.86 -4.08
N ARG A 428 -5.85 -11.14 -4.00
CA ARG A 428 -5.85 -11.88 -2.73
C ARG A 428 -4.47 -12.35 -2.29
N PHE A 429 -3.69 -12.81 -3.25
CA PHE A 429 -2.31 -13.19 -3.04
C PHE A 429 -1.46 -11.94 -3.09
N ASP A 430 -0.54 -11.84 -2.13
CA ASP A 430 0.43 -10.76 -2.08
C ASP A 430 1.58 -11.04 -3.08
N GLN A 431 1.83 -12.32 -3.40
CA GLN A 431 2.89 -12.75 -4.32
C GLN A 431 2.49 -14.00 -5.14
N ILE A 432 2.93 -14.05 -6.39
CA ILE A 432 2.92 -15.26 -7.22
C ILE A 432 4.36 -15.61 -7.59
N VAL A 433 4.75 -16.86 -7.37
CA VAL A 433 6.09 -17.37 -7.67
C VAL A 433 5.99 -18.45 -8.73
N ILE A 434 6.72 -18.27 -9.83
CA ILE A 434 6.81 -19.23 -10.93
C ILE A 434 8.27 -19.66 -11.06
N PRO A 435 8.67 -20.76 -10.40
CA PRO A 435 10.06 -21.22 -10.43
C PRO A 435 10.44 -21.77 -11.80
N VAL A 436 11.71 -21.60 -12.19
CA VAL A 436 12.29 -22.37 -13.28
C VAL A 436 12.49 -23.80 -12.82
N ILE A 437 11.88 -24.74 -13.52
CA ILE A 437 12.02 -26.17 -13.23
C ILE A 437 12.53 -26.87 -14.48
N CYS A 438 13.75 -27.39 -14.39
CA CYS A 438 14.45 -28.02 -15.51
C CYS A 438 14.21 -29.53 -15.60
N ASP A 439 13.67 -30.16 -14.55
CA ASP A 439 13.50 -31.61 -14.45
C ASP A 439 12.06 -32.00 -14.08
N HIS A 440 11.49 -32.94 -14.84
CA HIS A 440 10.10 -33.37 -14.66
C HIS A 440 9.88 -34.16 -13.37
N ASN A 441 10.88 -34.91 -12.89
CA ASN A 441 10.77 -35.65 -11.64
C ASN A 441 10.83 -34.68 -10.45
N GLN A 442 11.69 -33.65 -10.54
CA GLN A 442 11.72 -32.57 -9.55
C GLN A 442 10.36 -31.86 -9.45
N LEU A 443 9.71 -31.57 -10.58
CA LEU A 443 8.37 -30.99 -10.60
C LEU A 443 7.34 -31.93 -9.95
N LEU A 444 7.38 -33.22 -10.29
CA LEU A 444 6.49 -34.21 -9.70
C LEU A 444 6.67 -34.30 -8.18
N ASP A 445 7.91 -34.35 -7.69
CA ASP A 445 8.22 -34.35 -6.25
C ASP A 445 7.70 -33.09 -5.57
N MET A 446 7.83 -31.92 -6.21
CA MET A 446 7.29 -30.66 -5.67
C MET A 446 5.76 -30.66 -5.59
N VAL A 447 5.08 -31.27 -6.57
CA VAL A 447 3.61 -31.45 -6.56
C VAL A 447 3.19 -32.39 -5.43
N LEU A 448 3.82 -33.57 -5.34
CA LEU A 448 3.50 -34.60 -4.34
C LEU A 448 3.84 -34.16 -2.91
N SER A 449 4.87 -33.32 -2.73
CA SER A 449 5.24 -32.73 -1.43
C SER A 449 4.53 -31.42 -1.11
N HIS A 450 3.55 -30.99 -1.93
CA HIS A 450 2.79 -29.75 -1.76
C HIS A 450 3.66 -28.47 -1.71
N LYS A 451 4.86 -28.50 -2.29
CA LYS A 451 5.73 -27.32 -2.43
C LYS A 451 5.25 -26.37 -3.53
N VAL A 452 4.50 -26.88 -4.51
CA VAL A 452 3.78 -26.05 -5.48
C VAL A 452 2.28 -26.13 -5.25
N SER A 453 1.64 -25.00 -5.47
CA SER A 453 0.20 -24.84 -5.38
C SER A 453 -0.50 -25.39 -6.63
N ALA A 454 0.09 -25.17 -7.81
CA ALA A 454 -0.34 -25.77 -9.06
C ALA A 454 0.84 -26.03 -9.98
N ALA A 455 0.66 -26.98 -10.91
CA ALA A 455 1.67 -27.35 -11.90
C ALA A 455 1.03 -27.75 -13.23
N VAL A 456 1.75 -27.49 -14.33
CA VAL A 456 1.57 -28.20 -15.61
C VAL A 456 2.69 -29.20 -15.75
N ILE A 457 2.34 -30.46 -16.04
CA ILE A 457 3.31 -31.54 -16.24
C ILE A 457 3.00 -32.30 -17.54
N PRO A 458 3.97 -32.98 -18.16
CA PRO A 458 3.69 -33.88 -19.28
C PRO A 458 2.70 -34.97 -18.90
N TYR A 459 1.81 -35.29 -19.83
CA TYR A 459 0.85 -36.37 -19.63
C TYR A 459 1.53 -37.74 -19.81
N SER A 460 1.24 -38.66 -18.90
CA SER A 460 1.28 -40.10 -19.15
C SER A 460 0.07 -40.76 -18.48
N LYS A 461 -0.37 -41.90 -19.01
CA LYS A 461 -1.53 -42.63 -18.44
C LYS A 461 -1.31 -43.03 -16.99
N ASP A 462 -0.11 -43.54 -16.69
CA ASP A 462 0.24 -44.00 -15.34
C ASP A 462 0.33 -42.84 -14.36
N LEU A 463 0.96 -41.73 -14.77
CA LEU A 463 1.08 -40.53 -13.94
C LEU A 463 -0.29 -39.91 -13.65
N ALA A 464 -1.16 -39.82 -14.65
CA ALA A 464 -2.52 -39.32 -14.49
C ALA A 464 -3.32 -40.18 -13.50
N LYS A 465 -3.12 -41.50 -13.52
CA LYS A 465 -3.76 -42.42 -12.58
C LYS A 465 -3.24 -42.19 -11.16
N THR A 466 -1.92 -42.22 -10.96
CA THR A 466 -1.29 -42.03 -9.65
C THR A 466 -1.69 -40.70 -9.00
N LEU A 467 -1.71 -39.60 -9.76
CA LEU A 467 -2.05 -38.30 -9.20
C LEU A 467 -3.53 -38.17 -8.82
N ARG A 468 -4.44 -38.85 -9.55
CA ARG A 468 -5.88 -38.85 -9.23
C ARG A 468 -6.22 -39.67 -7.99
N GLU A 469 -5.37 -40.62 -7.61
CA GLU A 469 -5.52 -41.37 -6.36
C GLU A 469 -5.23 -40.49 -5.13
N ASN A 470 -4.52 -39.37 -5.31
CA ASN A 470 -4.27 -38.39 -4.25
C ASN A 470 -5.46 -37.42 -4.09
N GLN A 471 -6.23 -37.59 -3.01
CA GLN A 471 -7.41 -36.77 -2.70
C GLN A 471 -7.11 -35.30 -2.39
N GLU A 472 -5.85 -34.95 -2.10
CA GLU A 472 -5.43 -33.55 -1.90
C GLU A 472 -5.13 -32.82 -3.22
N LEU A 473 -5.24 -33.50 -4.36
CA LEU A 473 -4.96 -32.96 -5.68
C LEU A 473 -6.20 -33.01 -6.59
N THR A 474 -6.40 -31.92 -7.33
CA THR A 474 -7.27 -31.89 -8.50
C THR A 474 -6.42 -32.07 -9.74
N VAL A 475 -6.74 -33.07 -10.57
CA VAL A 475 -5.94 -33.45 -11.75
C VAL A 475 -6.80 -33.41 -13.00
N VAL A 476 -6.44 -32.54 -13.94
CA VAL A 476 -7.19 -32.31 -15.18
C VAL A 476 -6.28 -32.58 -16.39
N PRO A 477 -6.63 -33.51 -17.29
CA PRO A 477 -5.90 -33.71 -18.53
C PRO A 477 -6.18 -32.56 -19.50
N LEU A 478 -5.12 -32.03 -20.10
CA LEU A 478 -5.22 -30.98 -21.10
C LEU A 478 -5.48 -31.64 -22.45
N THR A 479 -6.76 -31.64 -22.86
CA THR A 479 -7.43 -32.38 -23.96
C THR A 479 -7.80 -33.83 -23.63
N GLN A 480 -9.07 -34.21 -23.82
CA GLN A 480 -9.56 -35.55 -23.44
C GLN A 480 -9.24 -36.63 -24.49
N SER A 481 -9.18 -36.26 -25.78
CA SER A 481 -9.02 -37.21 -26.88
C SER A 481 -7.57 -37.67 -27.09
N GLN A 482 -6.58 -36.77 -26.90
CA GLN A 482 -5.13 -37.07 -26.95
C GLN A 482 -4.33 -36.14 -26.01
N PRO A 483 -4.42 -36.34 -24.69
CA PRO A 483 -3.73 -35.47 -23.73
C PRO A 483 -2.21 -35.52 -23.89
N GLN A 484 -1.60 -34.34 -23.97
CA GLN A 484 -0.14 -34.17 -23.95
C GLN A 484 0.37 -33.60 -22.62
N LEU A 485 -0.51 -32.98 -21.82
CA LEU A 485 -0.18 -32.34 -20.56
C LEU A 485 -1.26 -32.67 -19.49
N LEU A 486 -0.87 -32.62 -18.22
CA LEU A 486 -1.73 -32.68 -17.04
C LEU A 486 -1.60 -31.36 -16.28
N GLN A 487 -2.74 -30.79 -15.89
CA GLN A 487 -2.78 -29.77 -14.86
C GLN A 487 -3.02 -30.46 -13.51
N VAL A 488 -2.23 -30.06 -12.51
CA VAL A 488 -2.37 -30.53 -11.13
C VAL A 488 -2.49 -29.32 -10.21
N GLN A 489 -3.40 -29.37 -9.25
CA GLN A 489 -3.63 -28.28 -8.30
C GLN A 489 -3.98 -28.81 -6.92
N SER A 490 -3.46 -28.18 -5.86
CA SER A 490 -3.87 -28.51 -4.49
C SER A 490 -5.33 -28.12 -4.23
N THR A 491 -6.11 -29.03 -3.65
CA THR A 491 -7.52 -28.78 -3.27
C THR A 491 -7.64 -27.66 -2.23
N ARG A 492 -6.63 -27.46 -1.37
CA ARG A 492 -6.58 -26.40 -0.33
C ARG A 492 -6.57 -24.97 -0.89
N ILE A 493 -6.28 -24.79 -2.18
CA ILE A 493 -6.34 -23.48 -2.85
C ILE A 493 -7.79 -23.05 -3.09
N GLN A 494 -8.68 -24.00 -3.37
CA GLN A 494 -10.09 -23.70 -3.65
C GLN A 494 -10.78 -23.07 -2.43
N GLU A 495 -10.43 -23.52 -1.21
CA GLU A 495 -10.98 -23.00 0.06
C GLU A 495 -10.50 -21.57 0.41
N ARG A 496 -9.33 -21.14 -0.08
CA ARG A 496 -8.78 -19.79 0.15
C ARG A 496 -9.29 -18.74 -0.84
N MET A 497 -10.08 -19.16 -1.84
CA MET A 497 -10.56 -18.34 -2.95
C MET A 497 -12.08 -17.96 -2.94
N PRO A 498 -12.84 -17.86 -1.82
CA PRO A 498 -14.22 -17.38 -1.89
C PRO A 498 -14.30 -15.85 -1.83
N ASN A 499 -14.16 -15.15 -2.96
CA ASN A 499 -14.57 -13.72 -3.07
C ASN A 499 -15.84 -13.59 -3.91
N PRO A 500 -16.90 -12.92 -3.44
CA PRO A 500 -18.07 -12.60 -4.26
C PRO A 500 -17.83 -11.51 -5.32
N PHE A 501 -16.67 -10.84 -5.33
CA PHE A 501 -16.32 -9.89 -6.41
C PHE A 501 -15.69 -10.62 -7.59
N ASN A 502 -16.58 -10.99 -8.52
CA ASN A 502 -16.30 -11.44 -9.89
C ASN A 502 -15.72 -12.86 -10.01
N THR A 503 -16.58 -13.76 -10.48
CA THR A 503 -16.44 -15.19 -10.82
C THR A 503 -15.41 -15.49 -11.93
N ASN A 504 -14.26 -14.80 -11.93
CA ASN A 504 -13.36 -14.72 -13.09
C ASN A 504 -11.86 -14.87 -12.78
N TRP A 505 -11.50 -15.40 -11.61
CA TRP A 505 -10.10 -15.70 -11.29
C TRP A 505 -9.81 -17.14 -10.89
N ASN A 506 -10.73 -18.07 -11.16
CA ASN A 506 -10.45 -19.49 -11.16
C ASN A 506 -11.51 -20.20 -11.97
N ALA A 507 -11.17 -20.76 -13.11
CA ALA A 507 -11.68 -22.11 -13.30
C ALA A 507 -10.52 -23.07 -13.41
N HIS A 508 -9.42 -22.62 -14.01
CA HIS A 508 -8.26 -23.44 -14.17
C HIS A 508 -7.08 -22.51 -14.14
N LEU A 509 -6.10 -22.77 -13.28
CA LEU A 509 -4.76 -22.27 -13.53
C LEU A 509 -4.31 -22.63 -14.98
N TRP A 510 -4.93 -23.63 -15.63
CA TRP A 510 -4.71 -23.97 -17.03
C TRP A 510 -5.94 -24.63 -17.71
N TYR A 511 -6.73 -23.86 -18.48
CA TYR A 511 -7.70 -24.34 -19.51
C TYR A 511 -8.96 -25.13 -19.08
N SER A 512 -10.03 -25.10 -19.88
CA SER A 512 -11.08 -26.14 -19.79
C SER A 512 -11.56 -26.63 -21.13
N THR A 513 -12.30 -27.72 -21.04
CA THR A 513 -12.73 -28.65 -22.08
C THR A 513 -14.21 -28.48 -22.37
N SER A 514 -14.66 -28.74 -23.62
CA SER A 514 -16.07 -28.75 -23.98
C SER A 514 -16.86 -30.06 -23.79
N GLU A 515 -18.19 -30.03 -23.60
CA GLU A 515 -19.10 -31.21 -23.53
C GLU A 515 -19.02 -32.14 -24.75
N SER A 516 -18.51 -31.64 -25.88
CA SER A 516 -18.52 -32.34 -27.18
C SER A 516 -17.14 -32.80 -27.66
N GLY A 517 -16.09 -32.65 -26.84
CA GLY A 517 -14.80 -33.30 -27.09
C GLY A 517 -13.94 -32.74 -28.24
N GLU A 518 -14.29 -31.62 -28.88
CA GLU A 518 -13.46 -30.95 -29.90
C GLU A 518 -13.08 -29.51 -29.52
N VAL A 519 -11.80 -29.16 -29.74
CA VAL A 519 -11.17 -27.89 -29.40
C VAL A 519 -11.45 -26.85 -30.48
N GLN A 520 -12.26 -25.82 -30.19
CA GLN A 520 -12.53 -24.73 -31.16
C GLN A 520 -11.71 -23.44 -30.95
N SER A 521 -11.06 -23.30 -29.81
CA SER A 521 -10.09 -22.28 -29.46
C SER A 521 -9.63 -22.61 -28.04
N PHE A 522 -8.50 -22.11 -27.56
CA PHE A 522 -8.21 -22.19 -26.13
C PHE A 522 -9.25 -21.35 -25.37
N GLY A 523 -10.31 -22.05 -24.93
CA GLY A 523 -11.59 -21.52 -24.51
C GLY A 523 -12.47 -22.69 -24.09
N LEU A 524 -12.74 -22.70 -22.79
CA LEU A 524 -13.46 -23.63 -21.91
C LEU A 524 -14.88 -24.09 -22.37
N GLU A 525 -15.36 -25.30 -22.04
CA GLU A 525 -16.82 -25.65 -22.02
C GLU A 525 -17.19 -26.89 -21.14
N GLY A 526 -16.88 -26.92 -19.84
CA GLY A 526 -17.25 -28.10 -19.04
C GLY A 526 -18.73 -28.05 -18.64
N VAL A 527 -19.60 -28.86 -19.25
CA VAL A 527 -20.73 -29.52 -18.54
C VAL A 527 -20.66 -31.02 -18.89
N GLY A 528 -21.50 -31.88 -18.32
CA GLY A 528 -21.58 -33.29 -18.68
C GLY A 528 -21.76 -34.14 -17.43
N SER A 529 -22.98 -34.15 -16.92
CA SER A 529 -23.41 -34.92 -15.74
C SER A 529 -23.43 -36.44 -15.98
N SER A 530 -23.13 -37.16 -14.89
CA SER A 530 -23.55 -38.51 -14.49
C SER A 530 -23.09 -39.73 -15.32
N SER A 531 -22.32 -40.59 -14.66
CA SER A 531 -22.86 -41.81 -14.03
C SER A 531 -22.10 -42.12 -12.74
#